data_AF-A0A450UJD9-F1
#
_entry.id   AF-A0A450UJD9-F1
#
_cell.length_a   1.000
_cell.length_b   1.000
_cell.length_c   1.000
_cell.angle_alpha   90.00
_cell.angle_beta   90.00
_cell.angle_gamma   90.00
#
_symmetry.space_group_name_H-M   'P 1'
#
loop_
_entity.id
_entity.type
_entity.pdbx_description
1 polymer ?
#
loop_
_entity_poly.entity_id
_entity_poly.type
_entity_poly.pdbx_seq_one_letter_code
_entity_poly.pdbx_strand_id
1 'polypeptide(L)' 'MPADDGYLDLDAAARFVGIAPGELDKLARAGAVQRENGRFHPLRLVRGYVEDISISRKRIMGNRCMYRSPPRLGSGAKR' A
#
# COMPACT_ATOMS: atom_id res chain seq x y z
N MET A 1 -23.98 -28.46 6.62
CA MET A 1 -22.89 -27.96 5.78
C MET A 1 -22.17 -26.91 6.60
N PRO A 2 -20.86 -27.04 6.90
CA PRO A 2 -20.14 -25.90 7.47
C PRO A 2 -20.29 -24.75 6.48
N ALA A 3 -20.73 -23.59 6.97
CA ALA A 3 -20.71 -22.39 6.15
C ALA A 3 -19.24 -22.13 5.83
N ASP A 4 -18.87 -22.30 4.57
CA ASP A 4 -17.59 -21.81 4.08
C ASP A 4 -17.71 -20.30 4.20
N ASP A 5 -17.27 -19.73 5.32
CA ASP A 5 -17.49 -18.32 5.65
C ASP A 5 -16.84 -17.36 4.63
N GLY A 6 -16.14 -17.90 3.63
CA GLY A 6 -15.52 -17.20 2.52
C GLY A 6 -14.21 -16.51 2.88
N TYR A 7 -13.70 -16.75 4.09
CA TYR A 7 -12.45 -16.19 4.58
C TYR A 7 -11.24 -17.04 4.15
N LEU A 8 -10.17 -16.37 3.77
CA LEU A 8 -8.92 -16.97 3.32
C LEU A 8 -7.86 -16.86 4.42
N ASP A 9 -7.12 -17.94 4.67
CA ASP A 9 -5.89 -17.84 5.48
C ASP A 9 -4.81 -17.04 4.73
N LEU A 10 -3.76 -16.62 5.44
CA LEU A 10 -2.70 -15.75 4.88
C LEU A 10 -2.10 -16.28 3.57
N ASP A 11 -1.82 -17.58 3.48
CA ASP A 11 -1.23 -18.19 2.29
C ASP A 11 -2.21 -18.19 1.09
N ALA A 12 -3.47 -18.53 1.34
CA ALA A 12 -4.52 -18.50 0.31
C ALA A 12 -4.83 -17.08 -0.16
N ALA A 13 -4.88 -16.12 0.77
CA ALA A 13 -5.05 -14.70 0.48
C ALA A 13 -3.89 -14.14 -0.35
N ALA A 14 -2.64 -14.53 -0.04
CA ALA A 14 -1.46 -14.11 -0.77
C ALA A 14 -1.49 -14.63 -2.23
N ARG A 15 -1.87 -15.90 -2.43
CA ARG A 15 -2.07 -16.48 -3.77
C ARG A 15 -3.20 -15.81 -4.54
N PHE A 16 -4.29 -15.47 -3.86
CA PHE A 16 -5.45 -14.82 -4.47
C PHE A 16 -5.10 -13.44 -5.06
N VAL A 17 -4.24 -12.68 -4.40
CA VAL A 17 -3.80 -11.34 -4.84
C VAL A 17 -2.52 -11.41 -5.69
N GLY A 18 -1.82 -12.54 -5.69
CA GLY A 18 -0.60 -12.76 -6.47
C GLY A 18 0.65 -12.11 -5.86
N ILE A 19 0.74 -12.05 -4.53
CA ILE A 19 1.90 -11.50 -3.82
C ILE A 19 2.50 -12.52 -2.84
N ALA A 20 3.72 -12.24 -2.35
CA ALA A 20 4.32 -13.08 -1.32
C ALA A 20 3.58 -12.95 0.02
N PRO A 21 3.41 -14.03 0.80
CA PRO A 21 2.70 -13.99 2.08
C PRO A 21 3.37 -13.06 3.10
N GLY A 22 4.71 -12.92 3.05
CA GLY A 22 5.43 -11.95 3.88
C GLY A 22 5.12 -10.49 3.53
N GLU A 23 4.87 -10.18 2.27
CA GLU A 23 4.43 -8.84 1.85
C GLU A 23 2.99 -8.57 2.29
N LEU A 24 2.13 -9.59 2.18
CA LEU A 24 0.75 -9.48 2.67
C LEU A 24 0.68 -9.27 4.19
N ASP A 25 1.52 -9.95 4.98
CA ASP A 25 1.58 -9.74 6.43
C ASP A 25 2.06 -8.31 6.77
N LYS A 26 3.01 -7.76 6.03
CA LYS A 26 3.43 -6.35 6.19
C LYS A 26 2.27 -5.39 5.94
N LEU A 27 1.49 -5.60 4.87
CA LEU A 27 0.32 -4.79 4.56
C LEU A 27 -0.76 -4.89 5.65
N ALA A 28 -0.98 -6.10 6.18
CA ALA A 28 -1.91 -6.31 7.28
C ALA A 28 -1.44 -5.58 8.56
N ARG A 29 -0.14 -5.65 8.89
CA ARG A 29 0.45 -4.92 10.03
C ARG A 29 0.41 -3.41 9.86
N ALA A 30 0.56 -2.92 8.63
CA ALA A 30 0.46 -1.51 8.30
C ALA A 30 -0.99 -0.99 8.34
N GLY A 31 -1.98 -1.87 8.52
CA GLY A 31 -3.40 -1.52 8.51
C GLY A 31 -3.98 -1.29 7.11
N ALA A 32 -3.22 -1.54 6.05
CA ALA A 32 -3.68 -1.42 4.67
C ALA A 32 -4.72 -2.50 4.33
N VAL A 33 -4.66 -3.65 4.99
CA VAL A 33 -5.58 -4.76 4.81
C VAL A 33 -6.11 -5.25 6.16
N GLN A 34 -7.43 -5.43 6.25
CA GLN A 34 -8.06 -5.95 7.47
C GLN A 34 -8.02 -7.47 7.52
N ARG A 35 -7.65 -8.01 8.69
CA ARG A 35 -7.72 -9.44 9.01
C ARG A 35 -8.56 -9.67 10.27
N GLU A 36 -9.35 -10.73 10.27
CA GLU A 36 -10.19 -11.15 11.39
C GLU A 36 -9.74 -12.54 11.83
N ASN A 37 -9.30 -12.69 13.08
CA ASN A 37 -8.79 -13.96 13.63
C ASN A 37 -7.70 -14.64 12.77
N GLY A 38 -6.85 -13.84 12.10
CA GLY A 38 -5.79 -14.35 11.22
C GLY A 38 -6.23 -14.70 9.80
N ARG A 39 -7.51 -14.49 9.48
CA ARG A 39 -8.10 -14.73 8.16
C ARG A 39 -8.48 -13.44 7.45
N PHE A 40 -8.63 -13.52 6.14
CA PHE A 40 -8.84 -12.39 5.24
C PHE A 40 -10.14 -12.55 4.47
N HIS A 41 -10.97 -11.53 4.47
CA HIS A 41 -12.14 -11.49 3.61
C HIS A 41 -11.72 -11.08 2.18
N PRO A 42 -12.03 -11.85 1.13
CA PRO A 42 -11.53 -11.63 -0.23
C PRO A 42 -11.80 -10.23 -0.78
N LEU A 43 -13.05 -9.74 -0.62
CA LEU A 43 -13.43 -8.40 -1.09
C LEU A 43 -12.72 -7.28 -0.34
N ARG A 44 -12.55 -7.41 0.99
CA ARG A 44 -11.86 -6.39 1.80
C ARG A 44 -10.35 -6.39 1.52
N LEU A 45 -9.80 -7.58 1.29
CA LEU A 45 -8.41 -7.79 0.87
C LEU A 45 -8.11 -7.04 -0.44
N VAL A 46 -8.90 -7.27 -1.48
CA VAL A 46 -8.72 -6.60 -2.78
C VAL A 46 -8.88 -5.09 -2.65
N ARG A 47 -9.91 -4.64 -1.93
CA ARG A 47 -10.15 -3.20 -1.73
C ARG A 47 -8.97 -2.52 -1.04
N GLY A 48 -8.48 -3.07 0.07
CA GLY A 48 -7.34 -2.52 0.81
C GLY A 48 -6.06 -2.51 -0.02
N TYR A 49 -5.80 -3.59 -0.77
CA TYR A 49 -4.63 -3.68 -1.65
C TYR A 49 -4.64 -2.64 -2.78
N VAL A 50 -5.78 -2.45 -3.45
CA VAL A 50 -5.93 -1.44 -4.52
C VAL A 50 -5.76 -0.02 -3.97
N GLU A 51 -6.28 0.26 -2.77
CA GLU A 51 -6.14 1.54 -2.10
C GLU A 51 -4.67 1.83 -1.76
N ASP A 52 -3.94 0.84 -1.22
CA ASP A 52 -2.52 0.95 -0.92
C ASP A 52 -1.67 1.23 -2.17
N ILE A 53 -1.91 0.49 -3.27
CA ILE A 53 -1.24 0.75 -4.56
C ILE A 53 -1.50 2.17 -5.04
N SER A 54 -2.74 2.64 -4.92
CA SER A 54 -3.15 3.97 -5.39
C SER A 54 -2.44 5.08 -4.60
N ILE A 55 -2.34 4.93 -3.27
CA ILE A 55 -1.62 5.86 -2.40
C ILE A 55 -0.12 5.82 -2.67
N SER A 56 0.46 4.62 -2.78
CA SER A 56 1.88 4.41 -3.07
C SER A 56 2.29 5.04 -4.40
N ARG A 57 1.48 4.88 -5.45
CA ARG A 57 1.69 5.54 -6.76
C ARG A 57 1.59 7.07 -6.66
N LYS A 58 0.64 7.59 -5.89
CA LYS A 58 0.48 9.05 -5.69
C LYS A 58 1.69 9.66 -4.96
N ARG A 59 2.27 8.97 -3.98
CA ARG A 59 3.51 9.38 -3.30
C ARG A 59 4.71 9.45 -4.25
N ILE A 60 4.89 8.44 -5.09
CA ILE A 60 5.99 8.38 -6.07
C ILE A 60 5.88 9.51 -7.10
N MET A 61 4.67 9.86 -7.52
CA MET A 61 4.43 10.98 -8.45
C MET A 61 4.59 12.35 -7.78
N GLY A 62 4.09 12.52 -6.55
CA GLY A 62 4.23 13.76 -5.79
C GLY A 62 5.69 14.11 -5.48
N ASN A 63 6.53 13.12 -5.17
CA ASN A 63 7.96 13.34 -4.93
C ASN A 63 8.76 13.69 -6.20
N ARG A 64 8.33 13.26 -7.38
CA ARG A 64 8.99 13.63 -8.65
C ARG A 64 8.75 15.09 -9.03
N CYS A 65 7.70 15.73 -8.52
CA CYS A 65 7.42 17.14 -8.78
C CYS A 65 8.14 18.12 -7.82
N MET A 66 8.92 17.63 -6.84
CA MET A 66 9.60 18.46 -5.84
C MET A 66 11.05 18.83 -6.17
N TYR A 67 11.57 18.49 -7.36
CA TYR A 67 12.93 18.90 -7.77
C TYR A 67 12.92 19.86 -8.97
N ARG A 68 12.86 21.16 -8.66
CA ARG A 68 13.76 22.23 -9.17
C ARG A 68 13.11 23.60 -8.99
N SER A 69 13.08 24.08 -7.75
CA SER A 69 13.30 25.52 -7.58
C SER A 69 14.81 25.74 -7.71
N PRO A 70 15.30 26.54 -8.68
CA PRO A 70 16.72 26.89 -8.72
C PRO A 70 17.09 27.63 -7.41
N PRO A 71 18.33 27.49 -6.91
CA PRO A 71 18.76 28.26 -5.75
C PRO A 71 18.59 29.75 -6.08
N ARG A 72 17.93 30.50 -5.19
CA ARG A 72 17.88 31.96 -5.30
C ARG A 72 19.31 32.46 -5.20
N LEU A 73 19.91 32.83 -6.34
CA LEU A 73 21.18 33.56 -6.36
C LEU A 73 20.98 34.79 -5.48
N GLY A 74 21.70 34.84 -4.37
CA GLY A 74 21.71 35.98 -3.48
C GLY A 74 22.11 37.22 -4.26
N SER A 75 21.21 38.20 -4.30
CA SER A 75 21.51 39.56 -4.74
C SER A 75 22.42 40.21 -3.69
N GLY A 76 23.70 39.87 -3.75
CA GLY A 76 24.72 40.33 -2.82
C GLY A 76 26.02 40.62 -3.55
N ALA A 77 25.99 41.56 -4.50
CA ALA A 77 27.17 42.27 -4.98
C ALA A 77 26.73 43.39 -5.93
N LYS A 78 26.85 44.65 -5.52
CA LYS A 78 27.77 45.62 -6.14
C LYS A 78 27.96 46.82 -5.19
N ARG A 79 29.25 47.12 -5.03
CA ARG A 79 29.98 48.29 -4.52
C ARG A 79 29.17 49.54 -4.20
#